data_AF-A0A7C4ZH50-F1
#
_entry.id   AF-A0A7C4ZH50-F1
#
_cell.length_a   1.000
_cell.length_b   1.000
_cell.length_c   1.000
_cell.angle_alpha   90.00
_cell.angle_beta   90.00
_cell.angle_gamma   90.00
#
_symmetry.space_group_name_H-M   'P 1'
#
loop_
_entity.id
_entity.type
_entity.pdbx_description
1 polymer ?
#
loop_
_entity_poly.entity_id
_entity_poly.type
_entity_poly.pdbx_seq_one_letter_code
_entity_poly.pdbx_strand_id
1 'polypeptide(L)'
;MSVNDILIGIAFGISSGTIIGYYVSKYRVKTSTKPVQIKQPQIKPQTISAEESKTAKQELKTLLLEKDLLSNAITRVFELEVQGQVTKEERDSLVKKYKDRLQEVDKKLDDIELIIEVSELEHLRNELVTLLTRKIEEVDKKLEKALVRLDTQKLRGPIQVQEKIAAQQTTTSTPKVEKKSQRVLESSVDRELRQYREEILKALEKLEQIELEEG
;
A
#
# COMPACT_ATOMS: atom_id res chain seq x y z
N MET A 1 -24.42 27.37 -65.31
CA MET A 1 -24.81 26.74 -64.04
C MET A 1 -24.78 27.81 -62.96
N SER A 2 -25.92 28.03 -62.29
CA SER A 2 -26.15 29.18 -61.42
C SER A 2 -25.52 28.96 -60.03
N VAL A 3 -25.02 30.03 -59.43
CA VAL A 3 -24.26 30.05 -58.16
C VAL A 3 -25.10 29.63 -56.95
N ASN A 4 -26.40 29.41 -57.14
CA ASN A 4 -27.36 29.10 -56.07
C ASN A 4 -27.35 27.63 -55.60
N ASP A 5 -26.66 26.72 -56.30
CA ASP A 5 -26.64 25.29 -55.90
C ASP A 5 -25.52 24.92 -54.91
N ILE A 6 -24.51 25.79 -54.72
CA ILE A 6 -23.42 25.55 -53.74
C ILE A 6 -23.80 26.07 -52.34
N LEU A 7 -24.77 26.97 -52.25
CA LEU A 7 -25.16 27.61 -50.98
C LEU A 7 -26.08 26.75 -50.11
N ILE A 8 -26.79 25.78 -50.68
CA ILE A 8 -27.68 24.89 -49.93
C ILE A 8 -26.91 23.76 -49.22
N GLY A 9 -25.72 23.39 -49.71
CA GLY A 9 -24.88 22.36 -49.08
C GLY A 9 -24.15 22.81 -47.80
N ILE A 10 -23.87 24.11 -47.64
CA ILE A 10 -23.10 24.63 -46.50
C ILE A 10 -24.01 24.96 -45.31
N ALA A 11 -25.26 25.37 -45.55
CA ALA A 11 -26.19 25.79 -44.50
C ALA A 11 -26.65 24.62 -43.60
N PHE A 12 -26.84 23.41 -44.15
CA PHE A 12 -27.27 22.24 -43.37
C PHE A 12 -26.14 21.57 -42.58
N GLY A 13 -24.89 21.66 -43.06
CA GLY A 13 -23.74 21.09 -42.35
C GLY A 13 -23.43 21.81 -41.03
N ILE A 14 -23.58 23.13 -41.00
CA ILE A 14 -23.27 23.96 -39.82
C ILE A 14 -24.36 23.82 -38.74
N SER A 15 -25.63 23.74 -39.11
CA SER A 15 -26.73 23.58 -38.15
C SER A 15 -26.71 22.18 -37.50
N SER A 16 -26.46 21.12 -38.28
CA SER A 16 -26.29 19.76 -37.76
C SER A 16 -25.06 19.63 -36.85
N GLY A 17 -23.92 20.19 -37.26
CA GLY A 17 -22.68 20.15 -36.48
C GLY A 17 -22.77 20.87 -35.13
N THR A 18 -23.50 21.99 -35.07
CA THR A 18 -23.72 22.72 -33.80
C THR A 18 -24.68 21.99 -32.87
N ILE A 19 -25.72 21.32 -33.37
CA ILE A 19 -26.63 20.51 -32.55
C ILE A 19 -25.93 19.28 -32.00
N ILE A 20 -25.15 18.56 -32.82
CA ILE A 20 -24.36 17.41 -32.38
C ILE A 20 -23.27 17.85 -31.39
N GLY A 21 -22.59 18.97 -31.66
CA GLY A 21 -21.60 19.56 -30.74
C GLY A 21 -22.23 19.99 -29.42
N TYR A 22 -23.44 20.56 -29.44
CA TYR A 22 -24.20 20.94 -28.26
C TYR A 22 -24.68 19.71 -27.47
N TYR A 23 -25.14 18.65 -28.14
CA TYR A 23 -25.50 17.40 -27.50
C TYR A 23 -24.25 16.75 -26.88
N VAL A 24 -23.17 16.53 -27.62
CA VAL A 24 -21.91 15.95 -27.09
C VAL A 24 -21.32 16.80 -25.94
N SER A 25 -21.45 18.13 -26.00
CA SER A 25 -21.08 19.02 -24.90
C SER A 25 -21.96 18.86 -23.67
N LYS A 26 -23.28 18.67 -23.85
CA LYS A 26 -24.25 18.49 -22.76
C LYS A 26 -24.21 17.08 -22.14
N TYR A 27 -23.76 16.08 -22.90
CA TYR A 27 -23.54 14.70 -22.44
C TYR A 27 -22.08 14.37 -22.12
N ARG A 28 -21.16 15.34 -22.19
CA ARG A 28 -19.85 15.22 -21.53
C ARG A 28 -20.10 15.21 -20.03
N VAL A 29 -20.18 14.00 -19.48
CA VAL A 29 -20.01 13.74 -18.06
C VAL A 29 -18.75 14.49 -17.65
N LYS A 30 -18.94 15.61 -16.95
CA LYS A 30 -17.89 16.22 -16.16
C LYS A 30 -17.51 15.15 -15.15
N THR A 31 -16.48 14.36 -15.47
CA THR A 31 -15.69 13.70 -14.44
C THR A 31 -15.04 14.83 -13.66
N SER A 32 -15.81 15.36 -12.71
CA SER A 32 -15.31 16.19 -11.62
C SER A 32 -14.52 15.23 -10.74
N THR A 33 -13.33 14.85 -11.20
CA THR A 33 -12.28 14.38 -10.33
C THR A 33 -11.93 15.59 -9.48
N LYS A 34 -12.67 15.76 -8.38
CA LYS A 34 -12.23 16.61 -7.27
C LYS A 34 -10.77 16.21 -7.03
N PRO A 35 -9.81 17.14 -7.00
CA PRO A 35 -8.45 16.78 -6.62
C PRO A 35 -8.57 16.06 -5.28
N VAL A 36 -8.20 14.78 -5.25
CA VAL A 36 -8.10 14.04 -4.00
C VAL A 36 -7.08 14.82 -3.19
N GLN A 37 -7.54 15.57 -2.19
CA GLN A 37 -6.65 16.18 -1.22
C GLN A 37 -6.07 15.03 -0.41
N ILE A 38 -4.94 14.49 -0.88
CA ILE A 38 -4.14 13.53 -0.14
C ILE A 38 -3.58 14.31 1.05
N LYS A 39 -4.31 14.31 2.16
CA LYS A 39 -3.76 14.76 3.44
C LYS A 39 -2.56 13.87 3.71
N GLN A 40 -1.37 14.47 3.80
CA GLN A 40 -0.16 13.73 4.13
C GLN A 40 -0.38 12.95 5.43
N PRO A 41 0.07 11.69 5.51
CA PRO A 41 0.03 10.93 6.75
C PRO A 41 0.77 11.69 7.84
N GLN A 42 0.10 11.95 8.96
CA GLN A 42 0.70 12.65 10.10
C GLN A 42 0.63 11.76 11.34
N ILE A 43 1.68 11.84 12.16
CA ILE A 43 1.68 11.25 13.50
C ILE A 43 0.61 11.98 14.30
N LYS A 44 -0.34 11.24 14.86
CA LYS A 44 -1.35 11.82 15.76
C LYS A 44 -1.03 11.39 17.20
N PRO A 45 -1.44 12.17 18.21
CA PRO A 45 -1.37 11.71 19.58
C PRO A 45 -2.11 10.38 19.73
N GLN A 46 -1.60 9.52 20.62
CA GLN A 46 -2.34 8.33 21.02
C GLN A 46 -3.50 8.75 21.93
N THR A 47 -4.66 8.18 21.69
CA THR A 47 -5.85 8.35 22.54
C THR A 47 -5.71 7.52 23.82
N ILE A 48 -5.02 6.38 23.72
CA ILE A 48 -4.77 5.47 24.84
C ILE A 48 -3.28 5.52 25.21
N SER A 49 -2.98 5.76 26.47
CA SER A 49 -1.60 5.79 26.96
C SER A 49 -0.96 4.40 26.91
N ALA A 50 0.37 4.34 26.73
CA ALA A 50 1.11 3.08 26.78
C ALA A 50 0.92 2.33 28.13
N GLU A 51 0.81 3.07 29.24
CA GLU A 51 0.54 2.50 30.56
C GLU A 51 -0.88 1.92 30.66
N GLU A 52 -1.87 2.59 30.07
CA GLU A 52 -3.26 2.10 30.01
C GLU A 52 -3.35 0.83 29.17
N SER A 53 -2.71 0.80 28.01
CA SER A 53 -2.63 -0.39 27.14
C SER A 53 -1.97 -1.57 27.85
N LYS A 54 -0.89 -1.33 28.59
CA LYS A 54 -0.20 -2.36 29.38
C LYS A 54 -1.09 -2.90 30.50
N THR A 55 -1.79 -2.01 31.20
CA THR A 55 -2.71 -2.37 32.28
C THR A 55 -3.88 -3.19 31.72
N ALA A 56 -4.47 -2.74 30.60
CA ALA A 56 -5.52 -3.46 29.87
C ALA A 56 -5.07 -4.88 29.49
N LYS A 57 -3.83 -5.05 28.99
CA LYS A 57 -3.26 -6.38 28.67
C LYS A 57 -3.10 -7.28 29.90
N GLN A 58 -2.79 -6.72 31.07
CA GLN A 58 -2.70 -7.49 32.31
C GLN A 58 -4.08 -7.88 32.83
N GLU A 59 -5.04 -6.96 32.77
CA GLU A 59 -6.42 -7.18 33.18
C GLU A 59 -7.10 -8.22 32.28
N LEU A 60 -6.89 -8.16 30.95
CA LEU A 60 -7.36 -9.16 29.99
C LEU A 60 -6.93 -10.59 30.37
N LYS A 61 -5.66 -10.78 30.76
CA LYS A 61 -5.17 -12.08 31.22
C LYS A 61 -5.88 -12.56 32.49
N THR A 62 -6.15 -11.63 33.39
CA THR A 62 -6.83 -11.94 34.66
C THR A 62 -8.29 -12.32 34.41
N LEU A 63 -8.99 -11.59 33.54
CA LEU A 63 -10.38 -11.88 33.16
C LEU A 63 -10.50 -13.20 32.40
N LEU A 64 -9.56 -13.53 31.52
CA LEU A 64 -9.53 -14.83 30.85
C LEU A 64 -9.39 -15.98 31.85
N LEU A 65 -8.56 -15.82 32.89
CA LEU A 65 -8.44 -16.79 33.96
C LEU A 65 -9.73 -16.89 34.79
N GLU A 66 -10.37 -15.76 35.11
CA GLU A 66 -11.65 -15.77 35.82
C GLU A 66 -12.74 -16.46 35.00
N LYS A 67 -12.80 -16.22 33.69
CA LYS A 67 -13.72 -16.88 32.75
C LYS A 67 -13.54 -18.39 32.75
N ASP A 68 -12.30 -18.86 32.69
CA ASP A 68 -11.98 -20.29 32.75
C ASP A 68 -12.39 -20.89 34.10
N LEU A 69 -12.06 -20.21 35.22
CA LEU A 69 -12.44 -20.67 36.56
C LEU A 69 -13.96 -20.76 36.73
N LEU A 70 -14.72 -19.79 36.22
CA LEU A 70 -16.19 -19.79 36.25
C LEU A 70 -16.77 -20.93 35.40
N SER A 71 -16.20 -21.17 34.22
CA SER A 71 -16.63 -22.27 33.33
C SER A 71 -16.36 -23.64 33.97
N ASN A 72 -15.19 -23.79 34.60
CA ASN A 72 -14.84 -24.99 35.36
C ASN A 72 -15.73 -25.16 36.60
N ALA A 73 -16.06 -24.08 37.30
CA ALA A 73 -16.98 -24.13 38.44
C ALA A 73 -18.38 -24.62 38.02
N ILE A 74 -18.92 -24.13 36.90
CA ILE A 74 -20.20 -24.60 36.36
C ILE A 74 -20.14 -26.10 36.08
N THR A 75 -19.10 -26.56 35.39
CA THR A 75 -18.89 -27.98 35.10
C THR A 75 -18.83 -28.81 36.39
N ARG A 76 -18.08 -28.33 37.38
CA ARG A 76 -17.94 -28.99 38.68
C ARG A 76 -19.25 -29.10 39.43
N VAL A 77 -20.12 -28.09 39.35
CA VAL A 77 -21.44 -28.13 39.98
C VAL A 77 -22.30 -29.26 39.39
N PHE A 78 -22.25 -29.48 38.07
CA PHE A 78 -22.94 -30.61 37.44
C PHE A 78 -22.35 -31.97 37.86
N GLU A 79 -21.02 -32.08 37.98
CA GLU A 79 -20.39 -33.32 38.47
C GLU A 79 -20.81 -33.66 39.91
N LEU A 80 -20.94 -32.66 40.77
CA LEU A 80 -21.35 -32.84 42.16
C LEU A 80 -22.82 -33.26 42.30
N GLU A 81 -23.69 -32.79 41.40
CA GLU A 81 -25.06 -33.28 41.31
C GLU A 81 -25.10 -34.78 40.96
N VAL A 82 -24.30 -35.20 39.97
CA VAL A 82 -24.21 -36.63 39.58
C VAL A 82 -23.70 -37.50 40.73
N GLN A 83 -22.83 -36.96 41.57
CA GLN A 83 -22.33 -37.62 42.79
C GLN A 83 -23.31 -37.56 43.97
N GLY A 84 -24.46 -36.89 43.81
CA GLY A 84 -25.47 -36.72 44.86
C GLY A 84 -25.06 -35.77 46.00
N GLN A 85 -23.99 -34.99 45.82
CA GLN A 85 -23.51 -34.03 46.83
C GLN A 85 -24.26 -32.70 46.79
N VAL A 86 -24.93 -32.41 45.68
CA VAL A 86 -25.69 -31.18 45.44
C VAL A 86 -27.07 -31.56 44.89
N THR A 87 -28.12 -30.93 45.41
CA THR A 87 -29.48 -31.13 44.90
C THR A 87 -29.69 -30.41 43.57
N LYS A 88 -30.75 -30.79 42.85
CA LYS A 88 -31.10 -30.19 41.55
C LYS A 88 -31.34 -28.68 41.66
N GLU A 89 -32.03 -28.25 42.72
CA GLU A 89 -32.36 -26.86 43.01
C GLU A 89 -31.10 -26.04 43.37
N GLU A 90 -30.20 -26.60 44.18
CA GLU A 90 -28.92 -25.97 44.51
C GLU A 90 -28.04 -25.83 43.29
N ARG A 91 -28.01 -26.86 42.42
CA ARG A 91 -27.30 -26.82 41.14
C ARG A 91 -27.83 -25.68 40.27
N ASP A 92 -29.15 -25.58 40.08
CA ASP A 92 -29.74 -24.53 39.25
C ASP A 92 -29.43 -23.13 39.77
N SER A 93 -29.47 -22.94 41.09
CA SER A 93 -29.10 -21.67 41.74
C SER A 93 -27.62 -21.32 41.52
N LEU A 94 -26.71 -22.28 41.73
CA LEU A 94 -25.26 -22.09 41.54
C LEU A 94 -24.91 -21.83 40.07
N VAL A 95 -25.47 -22.62 39.15
CA VAL A 95 -25.25 -22.46 37.71
C VAL A 95 -25.74 -21.10 37.24
N LYS A 96 -26.92 -20.65 37.68
CA LYS A 96 -27.42 -19.31 37.35
C LYS A 96 -26.46 -18.23 37.83
N LYS A 97 -26.04 -18.28 39.10
CA LYS A 97 -25.10 -17.31 39.68
C LYS A 97 -23.77 -17.25 38.92
N TYR A 98 -23.20 -18.40 38.57
CA TYR A 98 -21.94 -18.43 37.82
C TYR A 98 -22.10 -17.99 36.37
N LYS A 99 -23.25 -18.28 35.72
CA LYS A 99 -23.57 -17.76 34.38
C LYS A 99 -23.72 -16.24 34.37
N ASP A 100 -24.43 -15.67 35.33
CA ASP A 100 -24.60 -14.22 35.43
C ASP A 100 -23.22 -13.53 35.56
N ARG A 101 -22.35 -14.08 36.41
CA ARG A 101 -20.98 -13.58 36.58
C ARG A 101 -20.10 -13.80 35.35
N LEU A 102 -20.27 -14.91 34.64
CA LEU A 102 -19.58 -15.19 33.38
C LEU A 102 -19.94 -14.13 32.33
N GLN A 103 -21.22 -13.77 32.23
CA GLN A 103 -21.67 -12.70 31.34
C GLN A 103 -21.09 -11.32 31.69
N GLU A 104 -20.93 -11.02 32.98
CA GLU A 104 -20.27 -9.78 33.42
C GLU A 104 -18.78 -9.77 33.02
N VAL A 105 -18.09 -10.91 33.17
CA VAL A 105 -16.69 -11.07 32.77
C VAL A 105 -16.54 -10.95 31.25
N ASP A 106 -17.41 -11.58 30.47
CA ASP A 106 -17.39 -11.50 29.01
C ASP A 106 -17.54 -10.04 28.52
N LYS A 107 -18.48 -9.26 29.10
CA LYS A 107 -18.63 -7.84 28.75
C LYS A 107 -17.37 -7.01 29.04
N LYS A 108 -16.75 -7.23 30.20
CA LYS A 108 -15.50 -6.55 30.55
C LYS A 108 -14.35 -6.95 29.62
N LEU A 109 -14.33 -8.20 29.18
CA LEU A 109 -13.34 -8.69 28.24
C LEU A 109 -13.48 -7.96 26.89
N ASP A 110 -14.71 -7.85 26.37
CA ASP A 110 -15.00 -7.12 25.13
C ASP A 110 -14.53 -5.65 25.22
N ASP A 111 -14.82 -4.97 26.33
CA ASP A 111 -14.41 -3.57 26.55
C ASP A 111 -12.88 -3.41 26.57
N ILE A 112 -12.17 -4.33 27.23
CA ILE A 112 -10.71 -4.29 27.35
C ILE A 112 -10.02 -4.67 26.04
N GLU A 113 -10.58 -5.63 25.30
CA GLU A 113 -10.09 -6.01 23.98
C GLU A 113 -10.18 -4.83 23.01
N LEU A 114 -11.26 -4.05 23.06
CA LEU A 114 -11.41 -2.83 22.27
C LEU A 114 -10.34 -1.76 22.62
N ILE A 115 -10.05 -1.57 23.91
CA ILE A 115 -8.97 -0.65 24.36
C ILE A 115 -7.62 -1.09 23.79
N ILE A 116 -7.32 -2.38 23.83
CA ILE A 116 -6.07 -2.93 23.30
C ILE A 116 -6.01 -2.74 21.78
N GLU A 117 -7.08 -3.09 21.07
CA GLU A 117 -7.18 -2.96 19.62
C GLU A 117 -6.94 -1.51 19.18
N VAL A 118 -7.63 -0.56 19.81
CA VAL A 118 -7.46 0.88 19.50
C VAL A 118 -6.02 1.32 19.72
N SER A 119 -5.41 0.92 20.85
CA SER A 119 -4.02 1.26 21.15
C SER A 119 -3.04 0.70 20.11
N GLU A 120 -3.24 -0.55 19.69
CA GLU A 120 -2.40 -1.22 18.69
C GLU A 120 -2.54 -0.61 17.30
N LEU A 121 -3.78 -0.26 16.90
CA LEU A 121 -4.03 0.43 15.64
C LEU A 121 -3.41 1.84 15.62
N GLU A 122 -3.48 2.58 16.72
CA GLU A 122 -2.83 3.88 16.84
C GLU A 122 -1.30 3.79 16.78
N HIS A 123 -0.73 2.77 17.43
CA HIS A 123 0.69 2.49 17.39
C HIS A 123 1.14 2.15 15.96
N LEU A 124 0.47 1.21 15.30
CA LEU A 124 0.76 0.79 13.93
C LEU A 124 0.66 1.96 12.94
N ARG A 125 -0.37 2.80 13.08
CA ARG A 125 -0.51 4.03 12.28
C ARG A 125 0.73 4.92 12.42
N ASN A 126 1.14 5.20 13.66
CA ASN A 126 2.26 6.11 13.92
C ASN A 126 3.59 5.52 13.45
N GLU A 127 3.78 4.21 13.59
CA GLU A 127 4.93 3.49 13.05
C GLU A 127 4.99 3.61 11.52
N LEU A 128 3.87 3.37 10.83
CA LEU A 128 3.79 3.49 9.38
C LEU A 128 4.11 4.91 8.90
N VAL A 129 3.58 5.93 9.57
CA VAL A 129 3.91 7.34 9.25
C VAL A 129 5.41 7.57 9.43
N THR A 130 6.00 7.08 10.51
CA THR A 130 7.44 7.25 10.79
C THR A 130 8.30 6.58 9.72
N LEU A 131 7.97 5.35 9.32
CA LEU A 131 8.68 4.62 8.27
C LEU A 131 8.58 5.32 6.92
N LEU A 132 7.38 5.80 6.57
CA LEU A 132 7.15 6.50 5.31
C LEU A 132 7.91 7.83 5.28
N THR A 133 7.84 8.64 6.34
CA THR A 133 8.57 9.90 6.45
C THR A 133 10.07 9.68 6.29
N ARG A 134 10.63 8.69 7.00
CA ARG A 134 12.04 8.32 6.87
C ARG A 134 12.40 7.92 5.44
N LYS A 135 11.52 7.20 4.75
CA LYS A 135 11.76 6.79 3.37
C LYS A 135 11.70 7.95 2.39
N ILE A 136 10.76 8.88 2.58
CA ILE A 136 10.66 10.12 1.81
C ILE A 136 11.95 10.93 1.98
N GLU A 137 12.42 11.11 3.21
CA GLU A 137 13.69 11.81 3.48
C GLU A 137 14.89 11.15 2.78
N GLU A 138 14.94 9.81 2.72
CA GLU A 138 15.99 9.09 1.99
C GLU A 138 15.92 9.36 0.48
N VAL A 139 14.71 9.38 -0.09
CA VAL A 139 14.48 9.69 -1.50
C VAL A 139 14.86 11.13 -1.80
N ASP A 140 14.44 12.08 -0.95
CA ASP A 140 14.76 13.51 -1.11
C ASP A 140 16.27 13.74 -1.08
N LYS A 141 17.00 13.10 -0.15
CA LYS A 141 18.47 13.14 -0.12
C LYS A 141 19.12 12.58 -1.39
N LYS A 142 18.54 11.53 -1.99
CA LYS A 142 19.03 10.98 -3.27
C LYS A 142 18.73 11.93 -4.43
N LEU A 143 17.56 12.56 -4.42
CA LEU A 143 17.14 13.52 -5.43
C LEU A 143 18.03 14.77 -5.39
N GLU A 144 18.29 15.33 -4.20
CA GLU A 144 19.18 16.47 -4.01
C GLU A 144 20.59 16.18 -4.56
N LYS A 145 21.16 15.02 -4.22
CA LYS A 145 22.46 14.58 -4.77
C LYS A 145 22.44 14.45 -6.29
N ALA A 146 21.34 13.94 -6.88
CA ALA A 146 21.20 13.81 -8.33
C ALA A 146 21.09 15.18 -9.02
N LEU A 147 20.34 16.12 -8.43
CA LEU A 147 20.21 17.49 -8.94
C LEU A 147 21.55 18.22 -8.92
N VAL A 148 22.31 18.14 -7.82
CA VAL A 148 23.67 18.71 -7.74
C VAL A 148 24.57 18.13 -8.83
N ARG A 149 24.53 16.82 -9.07
CA ARG A 149 25.31 16.18 -10.16
C ARG A 149 24.89 16.69 -11.53
N LEU A 150 23.59 16.88 -11.77
CA LEU A 150 23.06 17.41 -13.02
C LEU A 150 23.52 18.87 -13.25
N ASP A 151 23.50 19.71 -12.22
CA ASP A 151 23.94 21.10 -12.31
C ASP A 151 25.46 21.19 -12.51
N THR A 152 26.24 20.32 -11.86
CA THR A 152 27.70 20.23 -12.07
C THR A 152 28.04 19.76 -13.49
N GLN A 153 27.21 18.90 -14.07
CA GLN A 153 27.36 18.44 -15.46
C GLN A 153 26.96 19.51 -16.48
N LYS A 154 25.96 20.35 -16.18
CA LYS A 154 25.60 21.51 -17.00
C LYS A 154 26.65 22.63 -16.94
N LEU A 155 27.34 22.80 -15.81
CA LEU A 155 28.41 23.80 -15.66
C LEU A 155 29.76 23.35 -16.24
N ARG A 156 29.95 22.03 -16.49
CA ARG A 156 31.11 21.47 -17.19
C ARG A 156 30.85 21.31 -18.69
N GLY A 157 30.80 22.44 -19.40
CA GLY A 157 31.33 22.52 -20.76
C GLY A 157 30.51 23.31 -21.78
N PRO A 158 31.13 24.25 -22.51
CA PRO A 158 31.00 24.27 -23.96
C PRO A 158 31.87 23.13 -24.51
N ILE A 159 31.21 22.11 -25.08
CA ILE A 159 31.88 21.17 -25.96
C ILE A 159 32.39 21.98 -27.14
N GLN A 160 33.72 22.17 -27.22
CA GLN A 160 34.38 22.63 -28.43
C GLN A 160 34.16 21.54 -29.48
N VAL A 161 33.24 21.82 -30.40
CA VAL A 161 33.09 21.07 -31.65
C VAL A 161 34.31 21.43 -32.50
N GLN A 162 35.39 20.67 -32.35
CA GLN A 162 36.50 20.73 -33.29
C GLN A 162 36.18 19.82 -34.47
N GLU A 163 35.78 20.50 -35.54
CA GLU A 163 35.72 20.07 -36.93
C GLU A 163 36.91 19.16 -37.28
N LYS A 164 36.65 17.89 -37.57
CA LYS A 164 37.49 17.09 -38.46
C LYS A 164 36.65 16.66 -39.66
N ILE A 165 36.76 17.48 -40.70
CA ILE A 165 36.38 17.17 -42.06
C ILE A 165 37.42 16.18 -42.61
N ALA A 166 36.99 14.96 -42.96
CA ALA A 166 37.55 14.20 -44.10
C ALA A 166 36.72 12.95 -44.39
N ALA A 167 35.96 13.04 -45.49
CA ALA A 167 35.68 12.00 -46.47
C ALA A 167 35.04 10.67 -46.02
N GLN A 168 33.73 10.53 -46.27
CA GLN A 168 33.27 9.65 -47.36
C GLN A 168 31.85 10.00 -47.83
N GLN A 169 31.74 10.08 -49.15
CA GLN A 169 30.59 10.26 -50.03
C GLN A 169 29.56 9.12 -49.77
N THR A 170 28.23 9.20 -49.95
CA THR A 170 27.39 9.78 -51.01
C THR A 170 25.90 9.77 -50.58
N THR A 171 25.16 10.79 -51.04
CA THR A 171 23.74 10.78 -51.51
C THR A 171 22.53 10.56 -50.57
N THR A 172 21.83 11.68 -50.32
CA THR A 172 20.40 11.95 -50.64
C THR A 172 19.26 11.53 -49.69
N SER A 173 18.43 12.55 -49.38
CA SER A 173 17.01 12.56 -48.94
C SER A 173 16.65 12.39 -47.45
N THR A 174 15.74 13.26 -47.02
CA THR A 174 15.03 13.38 -45.73
C THR A 174 14.03 12.21 -45.51
N PRO A 175 13.23 12.14 -44.42
CA PRO A 175 13.51 12.19 -42.97
C PRO A 175 12.83 10.99 -42.22
N LYS A 176 13.53 10.12 -41.47
CA LYS A 176 12.85 9.14 -40.58
C LYS A 176 13.77 8.36 -39.62
N VAL A 177 14.14 8.87 -38.43
CA VAL A 177 14.76 8.02 -37.38
C VAL A 177 14.43 8.52 -35.96
N GLU A 178 13.27 8.11 -35.44
CA GLU A 178 12.99 8.19 -33.98
C GLU A 178 12.79 6.80 -33.35
N LYS A 179 12.99 5.72 -34.13
CA LYS A 179 12.73 4.34 -33.68
C LYS A 179 13.98 3.51 -33.37
N LYS A 180 15.19 4.08 -33.45
CA LYS A 180 16.46 3.33 -33.28
C LYS A 180 17.07 3.45 -31.88
N SER A 181 16.72 4.48 -31.11
CA SER A 181 17.28 4.71 -29.76
C SER A 181 16.74 3.72 -28.71
N GLN A 182 15.46 3.32 -28.84
CA GLN A 182 14.77 2.48 -27.85
C GLN A 182 15.30 1.03 -27.81
N ARG A 183 15.76 0.50 -28.95
CA ARG A 183 16.26 -0.89 -29.07
C ARG A 183 17.63 -1.11 -28.42
N VAL A 184 18.45 -0.07 -28.33
CA VAL A 184 19.80 -0.15 -27.75
C VAL A 184 19.71 -0.17 -26.22
N LEU A 185 18.76 0.58 -25.65
CA LEU A 185 18.55 0.66 -24.20
C LEU A 185 17.96 -0.65 -23.64
N GLU A 186 16.98 -1.27 -24.32
CA GLU A 186 16.48 -2.61 -23.96
C GLU A 186 17.62 -3.66 -23.98
N SER A 187 18.53 -3.58 -24.95
CA SER A 187 19.66 -4.52 -25.05
C SER A 187 20.69 -4.40 -23.91
N SER A 188 20.76 -3.23 -23.26
CA SER A 188 21.66 -3.01 -22.12
C SER A 188 21.04 -3.56 -20.83
N VAL A 189 19.77 -3.27 -20.60
CA VAL A 189 19.01 -3.75 -19.44
C VAL A 189 18.90 -5.27 -19.45
N ASP A 190 18.64 -5.88 -20.61
CA ASP A 190 18.60 -7.35 -20.75
C ASP A 190 19.95 -8.01 -20.48
N ARG A 191 21.07 -7.33 -20.74
CA ARG A 191 22.41 -7.83 -20.44
C ARG A 191 22.68 -7.81 -18.94
N GLU A 192 22.32 -6.72 -18.25
CA GLU A 192 22.45 -6.61 -16.80
C GLU A 192 21.57 -7.64 -16.08
N LEU A 193 20.33 -7.85 -16.56
CA LEU A 193 19.40 -8.82 -15.96
C LEU A 193 19.92 -10.26 -16.09
N ARG A 194 20.61 -10.58 -17.20
CA ARG A 194 21.26 -11.89 -17.40
C ARG A 194 22.45 -12.08 -16.47
N GLN A 195 23.26 -11.05 -16.26
CA GLN A 195 24.39 -11.10 -15.32
C GLN A 195 23.91 -11.36 -13.89
N TYR A 196 22.88 -10.65 -13.43
CA TYR A 196 22.29 -10.88 -12.11
C TYR A 196 21.75 -12.31 -11.95
N ARG A 197 21.12 -12.87 -12.99
CA ARG A 197 20.62 -14.24 -12.95
C ARG A 197 21.75 -15.26 -12.81
N GLU A 198 22.85 -15.07 -13.52
CA GLU A 198 24.03 -15.94 -13.42
C GLU A 198 24.70 -15.85 -12.04
N GLU A 199 24.81 -14.63 -11.48
CA GLU A 199 25.35 -14.43 -10.14
C GLU A 199 24.51 -15.13 -9.06
N ILE A 200 23.17 -15.07 -9.16
CA ILE A 200 22.25 -15.76 -8.25
C ILE A 200 22.40 -17.28 -8.38
N LEU A 201 22.44 -17.82 -9.60
CA LEU A 201 22.61 -19.26 -9.82
C LEU A 201 23.95 -19.76 -9.27
N LYS A 202 25.02 -19.00 -9.47
CA LYS A 202 26.35 -19.33 -8.96
C LYS A 202 26.41 -19.27 -7.43
N ALA A 203 25.70 -18.32 -6.81
CA ALA A 203 25.60 -18.24 -5.36
C ALA A 203 24.81 -19.41 -4.78
N LEU A 204 23.76 -19.86 -5.47
CA LEU A 204 22.98 -21.04 -5.10
C LEU A 204 23.80 -22.34 -5.23
N GLU A 205 24.52 -22.53 -6.33
CA GLU A 205 25.41 -23.68 -6.53
C GLU A 205 26.52 -23.72 -5.46
N LYS A 206 27.06 -22.56 -5.09
CA LYS A 206 28.06 -22.46 -4.02
C LYS A 206 27.46 -22.80 -2.64
N LEU A 207 26.22 -22.42 -2.37
CA LEU A 207 25.51 -22.80 -1.14
C LEU A 207 25.22 -24.31 -1.10
N GLU A 208 24.84 -24.90 -2.23
CA GLU A 208 24.64 -26.35 -2.35
C GLU A 208 25.94 -27.13 -2.13
N GLN A 209 27.08 -26.64 -2.63
CA GLN A 209 28.39 -27.23 -2.34
C GLN A 209 28.79 -27.11 -0.88
N ILE A 210 28.45 -26.00 -0.20
CA ILE A 210 28.69 -25.85 1.24
C ILE A 210 27.82 -26.84 2.04
N GLU A 211 26.58 -27.06 1.63
CA GLU A 211 25.66 -28.01 2.30
C GLU A 211 26.09 -29.49 2.11
N LEU A 212 26.82 -29.80 1.03
CA LEU A 212 27.35 -31.14 0.77
C LEU A 212 28.76 -31.38 1.38
N GLU A 213 29.50 -30.33 1.76
CA GLU A 213 30.85 -30.43 2.34
C GLU A 213 30.82 -30.35 3.90
N GLU A 214 29.75 -29.83 4.49
CA GLU A 214 29.52 -29.76 5.95
C GLU A 214 28.53 -30.81 6.51
N GLY A 215 28.13 -31.82 5.72
CA GLY A 215 27.34 -32.99 6.14
C GLY A 215 28.09 -34.31 6.02
#